data_AF-A0AAV8X836-F1
#
_entry.id   AF-A0AAV8X836-F1
#
_cell.length_a   1.000
_cell.length_b   1.000
_cell.length_c   1.000
_cell.angle_alpha   90.00
_cell.angle_beta   90.00
_cell.angle_gamma   90.00
#
_symmetry.space_group_name_H-M   'P 1'
#
loop_
_entity.id
_entity.type
_entity.pdbx_description
1 polymer ?
#
loop_
_entity_poly.entity_id
_entity_poly.type
_entity_poly.pdbx_seq_one_letter_code
_entity_poly.pdbx_strand_id
1 'polypeptide(L)'
;MMLLDLSSESDESDFFEEIADVVFMKQKKKKCWISSYVKKREKFREFHKLINELDDFKFKNYFRVTREQFYELHDLIAVDIQKQNTNFRRAIGTEERLAICLR
;
A
#
# COMPACT_ATOMS: atom_id res chain seq x y z
N MET A 1 -59.12 14.83 25.88
CA MET A 1 -58.83 14.17 24.59
C MET A 1 -57.37 14.48 24.30
N MET A 2 -56.49 13.54 24.60
CA MET A 2 -55.04 13.67 24.37
C MET A 2 -54.79 13.48 22.88
N LEU A 3 -54.51 14.55 22.15
CA LEU A 3 -53.84 14.45 20.85
C LEU A 3 -52.36 14.67 21.14
N LEU A 4 -51.65 13.54 21.23
CA LEU A 4 -50.21 13.45 21.32
C LEU A 4 -49.59 14.01 20.04
N ASP A 5 -48.54 14.82 20.23
CA ASP A 5 -47.66 15.36 19.21
C ASP A 5 -47.01 14.23 18.37
N LEU A 6 -47.72 13.76 17.34
CA LEU A 6 -47.17 12.79 16.36
C LEU A 6 -46.30 13.46 15.29
N SER A 7 -46.12 14.78 15.33
CA SER A 7 -45.26 15.48 14.37
C SER A 7 -43.78 15.44 14.75
N SER A 8 -43.43 15.09 16.00
CA SER A 8 -42.05 15.17 16.49
C SER A 8 -41.20 13.92 16.19
N GLU A 9 -41.80 12.77 15.89
CA GLU A 9 -41.03 11.53 15.63
C GLU A 9 -40.36 11.53 14.26
N SER A 10 -40.96 12.17 13.26
CA SER A 10 -40.38 12.30 11.91
C SER A 10 -39.23 13.32 11.89
N ASP A 11 -39.39 14.40 12.66
CA ASP A 11 -38.38 15.45 12.75
C ASP A 11 -37.14 14.98 13.54
N GLU A 12 -37.33 14.15 14.57
CA GLU A 12 -36.23 13.53 15.32
C GLU A 12 -35.44 12.53 14.46
N SER A 13 -36.09 11.68 13.64
CA SER A 13 -35.38 10.74 12.77
C SER A 13 -34.51 11.44 11.73
N ASP A 14 -35.04 12.51 11.12
CA ASP A 14 -34.32 13.30 10.13
C ASP A 14 -33.15 14.05 10.79
N PHE A 15 -33.31 14.48 12.04
CA PHE A 15 -32.26 15.08 12.84
C PHE A 15 -31.14 14.09 13.21
N PHE A 16 -31.49 12.84 13.55
CA PHE A 16 -30.51 11.78 13.82
C PHE A 16 -29.73 11.39 12.55
N GLU A 17 -30.38 11.37 11.39
CA GLU A 17 -29.75 11.08 10.10
C GLU A 17 -28.81 12.20 9.66
N GLU A 18 -29.21 13.47 9.85
CA GLU A 18 -28.36 14.63 9.61
C GLU A 18 -27.14 14.67 10.56
N ILE A 19 -27.33 14.32 11.84
CA ILE A 19 -26.22 14.16 12.79
C ILE A 19 -25.31 13.01 12.37
N ALA A 20 -25.86 11.88 11.93
CA ALA A 20 -25.09 10.73 11.48
C ALA A 20 -24.22 11.10 10.28
N ASP A 21 -24.76 11.83 9.30
CA ASP A 21 -24.03 12.34 8.14
C ASP A 21 -22.98 13.37 8.54
N VAL A 22 -23.28 14.31 9.44
CA VAL A 22 -22.30 15.28 9.96
C VAL A 22 -21.19 14.59 10.74
N VAL A 23 -21.50 13.54 11.51
CA VAL A 23 -20.52 12.70 12.22
C VAL A 23 -19.67 11.91 11.22
N PHE A 24 -20.26 11.34 10.17
CA PHE A 24 -19.57 10.62 9.10
C PHE A 24 -18.63 11.56 8.31
N MET A 25 -19.06 12.80 8.06
CA MET A 25 -18.29 13.84 7.37
C MET A 25 -17.19 14.45 8.26
N LYS A 26 -17.41 14.52 9.58
CA LYS A 26 -16.39 14.94 10.58
C LYS A 26 -15.35 13.87 10.88
N GLN A 27 -15.53 12.63 10.43
CA GLN A 27 -14.43 11.67 10.30
C GLN A 27 -13.53 12.09 9.12
N LYS A 28 -12.98 13.30 9.20
CA LYS A 28 -11.88 13.76 8.35
C LYS A 28 -10.88 12.62 8.28
N LYS A 29 -10.66 12.09 7.08
CA LYS A 29 -9.71 11.01 6.82
C LYS A 29 -8.43 11.36 7.56
N LYS A 30 -8.12 10.62 8.64
CA LYS A 30 -6.93 10.88 9.44
C LYS A 30 -5.76 10.96 8.47
N LYS A 31 -4.92 12.00 8.58
CA LYS A 31 -3.72 12.12 7.74
C LYS A 31 -2.85 10.90 8.01
N CYS A 32 -2.93 9.90 7.12
CA CYS A 32 -2.14 8.70 7.25
C CYS A 32 -0.68 9.08 6.95
N TRP A 33 0.23 8.90 7.91
CA TRP A 33 1.68 9.03 7.66
C TRP A 33 2.14 8.09 6.54
N ILE A 34 1.45 6.95 6.41
CA ILE A 34 1.68 5.96 5.34
C ILE A 34 0.51 6.03 4.37
N SER A 35 0.78 6.41 3.11
CA SER A 35 -0.21 6.38 2.03
C SER A 35 -0.84 4.99 1.88
N SER A 36 -2.12 4.94 1.52
CA SER A 36 -2.83 3.68 1.22
C SER A 36 -2.14 2.89 0.10
N TYR A 37 -1.45 3.56 -0.82
CA TYR A 37 -0.62 2.93 -1.85
C TYR A 37 0.55 2.14 -1.25
N VAL A 38 1.27 2.74 -0.29
CA VAL A 38 2.40 2.09 0.40
C VAL A 38 1.92 0.91 1.26
N LYS A 39 0.73 1.00 1.87
CA LYS A 39 0.11 -0.14 2.57
C LYS A 39 -0.21 -1.32 1.63
N LYS A 40 -0.57 -1.04 0.38
CA LYS A 40 -0.85 -2.06 -0.63
C LYS A 40 0.41 -2.57 -1.32
N ARG A 41 1.61 -2.08 -0.99
CA ARG A 41 2.88 -2.42 -1.65
C ARG A 41 3.15 -3.93 -1.70
N GLU A 42 2.83 -4.66 -0.63
CA GLU A 42 2.94 -6.14 -0.64
C GLU A 42 2.16 -6.80 -1.79
N LYS A 43 1.17 -6.10 -2.35
CA LYS A 43 0.34 -6.57 -3.48
C LYS A 43 0.75 -6.01 -4.85
N PHE A 44 1.71 -5.08 -4.92
CA PHE A 44 2.17 -4.42 -6.16
C PHE A 44 3.58 -4.91 -6.57
N ARG A 45 3.78 -6.21 -6.83
CA ARG A 45 3.77 -6.89 -8.14
C ARG A 45 4.72 -6.42 -9.25
N GLU A 46 5.12 -5.15 -9.37
CA GLU A 46 5.95 -4.75 -10.52
C GLU A 46 7.29 -5.49 -10.54
N PHE A 47 7.95 -5.61 -9.38
CA PHE A 47 9.16 -6.41 -9.26
C PHE A 47 8.94 -7.89 -9.59
N HIS A 48 7.93 -8.52 -8.99
CA HIS A 48 7.64 -9.94 -9.24
C HIS A 48 7.31 -10.22 -10.70
N LYS A 49 6.59 -9.32 -11.37
CA LYS A 49 6.37 -9.40 -12.82
C LYS A 49 7.68 -9.24 -13.60
N LEU A 50 8.49 -8.24 -13.25
CA LEU A 50 9.76 -7.98 -13.94
C LEU A 50 10.77 -9.13 -13.82
N ILE A 51 10.81 -9.81 -12.68
CA ILE A 51 11.73 -10.95 -12.45
C ILE A 51 11.17 -12.22 -13.09
N ASN A 52 9.88 -12.51 -12.91
CA ASN A 52 9.30 -13.80 -13.30
C ASN A 52 8.72 -13.84 -14.72
N GLU A 53 8.19 -12.72 -15.23
CA GLU A 53 7.44 -12.68 -16.50
C GLU A 53 8.27 -12.20 -17.70
N LEU A 54 9.44 -11.57 -17.48
CA LEU A 54 10.30 -11.13 -18.59
C LEU A 54 11.12 -12.28 -19.17
N ASP A 55 11.29 -12.30 -20.49
CA ASP A 55 12.27 -13.16 -21.15
C ASP A 55 13.70 -12.69 -20.84
N ASP A 56 14.71 -13.58 -20.89
CA ASP A 56 16.10 -13.26 -20.56
C ASP A 56 16.68 -12.09 -21.37
N PHE A 57 16.30 -11.99 -22.65
CA PHE A 57 16.72 -10.88 -23.49
C PHE A 57 16.14 -9.53 -23.01
N LYS A 58 14.85 -9.52 -22.65
CA LYS A 58 14.19 -8.32 -22.12
C LYS A 58 14.71 -7.98 -20.73
N PHE A 59 14.97 -9.00 -19.90
CA PHE A 59 15.58 -8.86 -18.59
C PHE A 59 16.95 -8.20 -18.70
N LYS A 60 17.81 -8.72 -19.58
CA LYS A 60 19.15 -8.16 -19.82
C LYS A 60 19.10 -6.74 -20.38
N ASN A 61 18.14 -6.43 -21.25
CA ASN A 61 17.98 -5.06 -21.75
C ASN A 61 17.50 -4.10 -20.67
N TYR A 62 16.67 -4.58 -19.75
CA TYR A 62 16.12 -3.79 -18.65
C TYR A 62 17.18 -3.55 -17.57
N PHE A 63 17.73 -4.60 -16.97
CA PHE A 63 18.67 -4.51 -15.84
C PHE A 63 20.15 -4.38 -16.24
N ARG A 64 20.45 -4.47 -17.55
CA ARG A 64 21.82 -4.46 -18.11
C ARG A 64 22.73 -5.62 -17.63
N VAL A 65 22.14 -6.62 -16.98
CA VAL A 65 22.80 -7.83 -16.48
C VAL A 65 21.98 -9.06 -16.84
N THR A 66 22.60 -10.23 -16.95
CA THR A 66 21.85 -11.49 -17.06
C THR A 66 21.19 -11.85 -15.72
N ARG A 67 20.24 -12.79 -15.72
CA ARG A 67 19.64 -13.28 -14.47
C ARG A 67 20.66 -13.90 -13.54
N GLU A 68 21.58 -14.70 -14.08
CA GLU A 68 22.67 -15.31 -13.31
C GLU A 68 23.51 -14.24 -12.62
N GLN A 69 23.97 -13.24 -13.38
CA GLN A 69 24.74 -12.11 -12.84
C GLN A 69 23.96 -11.31 -11.80
N PHE A 70 22.63 -11.16 -11.98
CA PHE A 70 21.79 -10.49 -11.00
C PHE A 70 21.81 -11.21 -9.65
N TYR A 71 21.63 -12.54 -9.64
CA TYR A 71 21.64 -13.32 -8.40
C TYR A 71 23.05 -13.42 -7.80
N GLU A 72 24.10 -13.57 -8.60
CA GLU A 72 25.49 -13.52 -8.12
C GLU A 72 25.81 -12.17 -7.44
N LEU A 73 25.42 -11.06 -8.08
CA LEU A 73 25.60 -9.72 -7.49
C LEU A 73 24.76 -9.56 -6.24
N HIS A 74 23.54 -10.10 -6.22
CA HIS A 74 22.66 -10.07 -5.07
C HIS A 74 23.28 -10.79 -3.88
N ASP A 75 23.75 -12.02 -4.06
CA ASP A 75 24.35 -12.84 -2.98
C ASP A 75 25.56 -12.13 -2.33
N LEU A 76 26.36 -11.41 -3.14
CA LEU A 76 27.51 -10.67 -2.65
C LEU A 76 27.13 -9.49 -1.74
N ILE A 77 26.04 -8.79 -2.06
CA ILE A 77 25.66 -7.54 -1.37
C ILE A 77 24.48 -7.70 -0.43
N ALA A 78 23.78 -8.86 -0.46
CA ALA A 78 22.50 -9.08 0.22
C ALA A 78 22.58 -8.73 1.70
N VAL A 79 23.67 -9.14 2.36
CA VAL A 79 23.93 -8.89 3.79
C VAL A 79 24.03 -7.39 4.08
N ASP A 80 24.67 -6.62 3.20
CA ASP A 80 24.91 -5.18 3.40
C ASP A 80 23.65 -4.35 3.13
N ILE A 81 22.83 -4.77 2.17
CA ILE A 81 21.61 -4.05 1.77
C ILE A 81 20.38 -4.47 2.56
N GLN A 82 20.45 -5.56 3.33
CA GLN A 82 19.36 -6.04 4.18
C GLN A 82 18.98 -4.98 5.23
N LYS A 83 17.67 -4.77 5.39
CA LYS A 83 17.12 -3.88 6.42
C LYS A 83 16.17 -4.67 7.31
N GLN A 84 16.18 -4.32 8.59
CA GLN A 84 15.29 -4.92 9.57
C GLN A 84 13.89 -4.30 9.47
N ASN A 85 12.87 -5.13 9.73
CA ASN A 85 11.51 -4.66 9.88
C ASN A 85 11.40 -3.76 11.12
N THR A 86 10.52 -2.78 11.05
CA THR A 86 10.21 -1.90 12.19
C THR A 86 8.72 -1.96 12.50
N ASN A 87 8.32 -1.52 13.69
CA ASN A 87 6.91 -1.46 14.09
C ASN A 87 6.05 -0.57 13.16
N PHE A 88 6.68 0.33 12.40
CA PHE A 88 5.98 1.26 11.51
C PHE A 88 5.86 0.75 10.07
N ARG A 89 6.86 0.04 9.56
CA ARG A 89 6.89 -0.48 8.18
C ARG A 89 7.77 -1.71 8.02
N ARG A 90 7.37 -2.59 7.10
CA ARG A 90 8.22 -3.68 6.62
C ARG A 90 9.33 -3.14 5.71
N ALA A 91 10.50 -3.72 5.84
CA ALA A 91 11.64 -3.47 4.98
C ALA A 91 11.38 -3.99 3.57
N ILE A 92 12.03 -3.35 2.60
CA ILE A 92 12.05 -3.79 1.21
C ILE A 92 12.94 -5.03 1.10
N GLY A 93 12.50 -6.05 0.37
CA GLY A 93 13.33 -7.22 0.06
C GLY A 93 14.64 -6.82 -0.61
N THR A 94 15.72 -7.54 -0.33
CA THR A 94 17.05 -7.22 -0.86
C THR A 94 17.10 -7.31 -2.38
N GLU A 95 16.40 -8.27 -2.99
CA GLU A 95 16.29 -8.41 -4.45
C GLU A 95 15.53 -7.23 -5.06
N GLU A 96 14.41 -6.83 -4.47
CA GLU A 96 13.65 -5.63 -4.88
C GLU A 96 14.53 -4.38 -4.85
N ARG A 97 15.37 -4.24 -3.81
CA ARG A 97 16.29 -3.10 -3.69
C ARG A 97 17.31 -3.11 -4.82
N LEU A 98 17.92 -4.26 -5.09
CA LEU A 98 18.89 -4.40 -6.17
C LEU A 98 18.25 -4.10 -7.53
N ALA A 99 17.07 -4.62 -7.80
CA ALA A 99 16.32 -4.36 -9.03
C ALA A 99 15.99 -2.87 -9.22
N ILE A 100 15.66 -2.15 -8.15
CA ILE A 100 15.45 -0.69 -8.23
C ILE A 100 16.77 0.04 -8.55
N CYS A 101 17.89 -0.44 -8.02
CA CYS A 101 19.21 0.16 -8.26
C CYS A 101 19.73 -0.04 -9.68
N LEU A 102 19.46 -1.19 -10.31
CA LEU A 102 19.99 -1.56 -11.63
C LEU A 102 19.17 -1.05 -12.83
N ARG A 103 18.15 -0.23 -12.58
CA ARG A 103 17.16 0.20 -13.59
C ARG A 103 17.76 0.87 -14.83
#